data_AF-A0A933J5T6-F1
#
_entry.id   AF-A0A933J5T6-F1
#
_cell.length_a   1.000
_cell.length_b   1.000
_cell.length_c   1.000
_cell.angle_alpha   90.00
_cell.angle_beta   90.00
_cell.angle_gamma   90.00
#
_symmetry.space_group_name_H-M   'P 1'
#
loop_
_entity.id
_entity.type
_entity.pdbx_description
1 polymer ?
#
loop_
_entity_poly.entity_id
_entity_poly.type
_entity_poly.pdbx_seq_one_letter_code
_entity_poly.pdbx_strand_id
1 'polypeptide(L)'
;VSLLNAVNPTIDQVLLNTVSVKYHNNLMTAAGDLAVSAARSTQAAGNYILVIEGAIPTASNGKYCYVWDENGRSVTMAEAVTSLAAKAKHIVAVGACSSFGGIPAANTAAGAKSVSAFLNRPVINLPGCPSHPDWIIGTLVMAITGTSIALDDKQRPTKFYTKQSIHDRCPRKGTDPAKVFGQAADGYCLKNLGCKGPQTHADCDIRKWNNSTSYCIAVNGPCWGCTEPFFPKFPLHKQA
;
A
#
# COMPACT_ATOMS: atom_id res chain seq x y z
N VAL A 1 -3.20 -6.39 -7.47
CA VAL A 1 -2.84 -6.13 -8.90
C VAL A 1 -1.49 -5.45 -9.08
N SER A 2 -1.20 -4.32 -8.44
CA SER A 2 0.08 -3.59 -8.64
C SER A 2 1.33 -4.48 -8.48
N LEU A 3 1.33 -5.40 -7.51
CA LEU A 3 2.36 -6.43 -7.33
C LEU A 3 2.61 -7.27 -8.59
N LEU A 4 1.56 -7.62 -9.35
CA LEU A 4 1.64 -8.45 -10.56
C LEU A 4 2.33 -7.71 -11.72
N ASN A 5 2.42 -6.38 -11.66
CA ASN A 5 3.11 -5.56 -12.67
C ASN A 5 4.63 -5.46 -12.43
N ALA A 6 5.20 -6.32 -11.57
CA ALA A 6 6.63 -6.39 -11.32
C ALA A 6 7.39 -6.81 -12.59
N VAL A 7 8.51 -6.13 -12.86
CA VAL A 7 9.30 -6.34 -14.08
C VAL A 7 10.60 -7.07 -13.79
N ASN A 8 11.34 -6.66 -12.76
CA ASN A 8 12.62 -7.28 -12.41
C ASN A 8 12.82 -7.33 -10.89
N PRO A 9 12.69 -8.51 -10.25
CA PRO A 9 12.25 -9.77 -10.86
C PRO A 9 10.80 -9.72 -11.35
N THR A 10 10.44 -10.60 -12.29
CA THR A 10 9.03 -10.77 -12.71
C THR A 10 8.22 -11.41 -11.59
N ILE A 11 6.89 -11.26 -11.61
CA ILE A 11 6.05 -11.85 -10.57
C ILE A 11 6.17 -13.39 -10.51
N ASP A 12 6.34 -14.07 -11.64
CA ASP A 12 6.53 -15.52 -11.67
C ASP A 12 7.83 -15.93 -10.96
N GLN A 13 8.92 -15.20 -11.20
CA GLN A 13 10.18 -15.43 -10.49
C GLN A 13 10.05 -15.21 -8.98
N VAL A 14 9.27 -14.20 -8.57
CA VAL A 14 9.00 -13.95 -7.16
C VAL A 14 8.21 -15.10 -6.55
N LEU A 15 7.10 -15.51 -7.18
CA LEU A 15 6.21 -16.55 -6.67
C LEU A 15 6.81 -17.96 -6.69
N LEU A 16 7.67 -18.26 -7.68
CA LEU A 16 8.28 -19.59 -7.82
C LEU A 16 9.58 -19.74 -7.04
N ASN A 17 10.38 -18.66 -6.94
CA ASN A 17 11.76 -18.78 -6.45
C ASN A 17 12.07 -17.95 -5.20
N THR A 18 11.18 -17.04 -4.78
CA THR A 18 11.48 -16.08 -3.69
C THR A 18 10.52 -16.18 -2.52
N VAL A 19 9.21 -16.22 -2.77
CA VAL A 19 8.18 -16.21 -1.74
C VAL A 19 7.29 -17.45 -1.86
N SER A 20 7.05 -18.14 -0.74
CA SER A 20 6.02 -19.19 -0.70
C SER A 20 4.70 -18.59 -0.20
N VAL A 21 3.83 -18.21 -1.13
CA VAL A 21 2.50 -17.67 -0.79
C VAL A 21 1.61 -18.81 -0.31
N LYS A 22 1.40 -18.91 1.00
CA LYS A 22 0.58 -19.97 1.61
C LYS A 22 -0.92 -19.72 1.54
N TYR A 23 -1.32 -18.45 1.54
CA TYR A 23 -2.71 -18.04 1.44
C TYR A 23 -2.79 -16.68 0.73
N HIS A 24 -3.61 -16.61 -0.32
CA HIS A 24 -3.92 -15.37 -1.03
C HIS A 24 -5.17 -15.57 -1.88
N ASN A 25 -6.28 -14.93 -1.51
CA ASN A 25 -7.60 -15.12 -2.13
C ASN A 25 -7.62 -15.05 -3.66
N ASN A 26 -6.81 -14.18 -4.26
CA ASN A 26 -6.82 -13.98 -5.71
C ASN A 26 -5.78 -14.82 -6.49
N LEU A 27 -4.85 -15.51 -5.82
CA LEU A 27 -3.71 -16.17 -6.49
C LEU A 27 -3.61 -17.67 -6.21
N MET A 28 -4.13 -18.13 -5.07
CA MET A 28 -4.05 -19.53 -4.70
C MET A 28 -5.09 -20.37 -5.45
N THR A 29 -4.75 -21.64 -5.70
CA THR A 29 -5.66 -22.59 -6.36
C THR A 29 -6.73 -23.13 -5.42
N ALA A 30 -6.40 -23.35 -4.15
CA ALA A 30 -7.34 -23.87 -3.16
C ALA A 30 -8.40 -22.82 -2.76
N ALA A 31 -9.60 -23.28 -2.42
CA ALA A 31 -10.71 -22.43 -1.98
C ALA A 31 -11.40 -23.02 -0.75
N GLY A 32 -12.27 -22.22 -0.10
CA GLY A 32 -13.03 -22.65 1.08
C GLY A 32 -12.14 -23.19 2.20
N ASP A 33 -12.58 -24.27 2.83
CA ASP A 33 -11.91 -24.88 3.99
C ASP A 33 -10.45 -25.28 3.72
N LEU A 34 -10.11 -25.68 2.49
CA LEU A 34 -8.73 -26.00 2.13
C LEU A 34 -7.83 -24.76 2.17
N ALA A 35 -8.34 -23.62 1.70
CA ALA A 35 -7.61 -22.36 1.75
C ALA A 35 -7.42 -21.90 3.20
N VAL A 36 -8.49 -21.98 4.01
CA VAL A 36 -8.43 -21.64 5.44
C VAL A 36 -7.45 -22.54 6.18
N SER A 37 -7.45 -23.84 5.90
CA SER A 37 -6.51 -24.80 6.49
C SER A 37 -5.06 -24.46 6.17
N ALA A 38 -4.76 -23.99 4.96
CA ALA A 38 -3.41 -23.52 4.60
C ALA A 38 -3.00 -22.28 5.42
N ALA A 39 -3.90 -21.32 5.61
CA ALA A 39 -3.65 -20.16 6.46
C ALA A 39 -3.43 -20.56 7.93
N ARG A 40 -4.27 -21.44 8.48
CA ARG A 40 -4.17 -21.93 9.87
C ARG A 40 -2.94 -22.78 10.12
N SER A 41 -2.58 -23.66 9.19
CA SER A 41 -1.36 -24.46 9.29
C SER A 41 -0.10 -23.58 9.29
N THR A 42 -0.09 -22.54 8.45
CA THR A 42 0.99 -21.54 8.42
C THR A 42 1.05 -20.75 9.72
N GLN A 43 -0.11 -20.33 10.24
CA GLN A 43 -0.21 -19.66 11.54
C GLN A 43 0.34 -20.53 12.68
N ALA A 44 0.00 -21.82 12.70
CA ALA A 44 0.44 -22.77 13.71
C ALA A 44 1.95 -22.98 13.67
N ALA A 45 2.54 -23.11 12.48
CA ALA A 45 3.98 -23.24 12.28
C ALA A 45 4.78 -21.98 12.69
N GLY A 46 4.17 -20.79 12.60
CA GLY A 46 4.84 -19.53 12.90
C GLY A 46 5.87 -19.13 11.84
N ASN A 47 6.68 -18.12 12.14
CA ASN A 47 7.77 -17.63 11.27
C ASN A 47 7.33 -17.24 9.84
N TYR A 48 6.19 -16.56 9.71
CA TYR A 48 5.69 -16.04 8.43
C TYR A 48 5.59 -14.52 8.43
N ILE A 49 5.46 -13.95 7.24
CA ILE A 49 5.13 -12.55 7.03
C ILE A 49 3.62 -12.46 6.79
N LEU A 50 2.92 -11.66 7.59
CA LEU A 50 1.52 -11.33 7.36
C LEU A 50 1.41 -10.05 6.53
N VAL A 51 0.94 -10.18 5.29
CA VAL A 51 0.65 -9.04 4.42
C VAL A 51 -0.84 -8.69 4.54
N ILE A 52 -1.15 -7.41 4.75
CA ILE A 52 -2.52 -6.92 4.86
C ILE A 52 -2.77 -5.88 3.77
N GLU A 53 -3.71 -6.18 2.88
CA GLU A 53 -4.24 -5.27 1.86
C GLU A 53 -5.64 -4.81 2.30
N GLY A 54 -5.85 -3.49 2.37
CA GLY A 54 -7.11 -2.89 2.83
C GLY A 54 -7.14 -2.49 4.31
N ALA A 55 -8.02 -1.55 4.65
CA ALA A 55 -8.25 -1.10 6.02
C ALA A 55 -9.10 -2.13 6.79
N ILE A 56 -9.03 -2.11 8.12
CA ILE A 56 -9.72 -3.06 8.99
C ILE A 56 -11.01 -2.41 9.51
N PRO A 57 -12.21 -2.79 9.03
CA PRO A 57 -13.45 -2.25 9.56
C PRO A 57 -13.72 -2.78 10.97
N THR A 58 -14.08 -1.89 11.89
CA THR A 58 -14.33 -2.24 13.30
C THR A 58 -15.73 -1.92 13.78
N ALA A 59 -16.49 -1.11 13.03
CA ALA A 59 -17.90 -0.86 13.34
C ALA A 59 -18.74 -2.13 13.15
N SER A 60 -19.92 -2.15 13.77
CA SER A 60 -20.86 -3.29 13.72
C SER A 60 -20.19 -4.63 14.06
N ASN A 61 -19.27 -4.64 15.02
CA ASN A 61 -18.46 -5.79 15.41
C ASN A 61 -17.70 -6.44 14.23
N GLY A 62 -17.18 -5.62 13.31
CA GLY A 62 -16.35 -6.06 12.17
C GLY A 62 -17.13 -6.63 10.98
N LYS A 63 -18.47 -6.64 11.02
CA LYS A 63 -19.34 -7.29 10.02
C LYS A 63 -19.32 -6.66 8.62
N TYR A 64 -18.62 -5.55 8.42
CA TYR A 64 -18.44 -4.94 7.09
C TYR A 64 -17.45 -5.69 6.20
N CYS A 65 -16.64 -6.61 6.74
CA CYS A 65 -15.72 -7.42 5.94
C CYS A 65 -15.50 -8.79 6.56
N TYR A 66 -15.90 -9.84 5.84
CA TYR A 66 -15.57 -11.22 6.14
C TYR A 66 -14.50 -11.71 5.16
N VAL A 67 -13.54 -12.50 5.67
CA VAL A 67 -12.40 -12.98 4.87
C VAL A 67 -12.62 -14.41 4.39
N TRP A 68 -13.21 -15.25 5.25
CA TRP A 68 -13.53 -16.64 4.96
C TRP A 68 -14.59 -17.16 5.95
N ASP A 69 -15.12 -18.34 5.68
CA ASP A 69 -15.90 -19.13 6.64
C ASP A 69 -15.03 -20.23 7.26
N GLU A 70 -15.21 -20.52 8.55
CA GLU A 70 -14.46 -21.53 9.28
C GLU A 70 -15.35 -22.12 10.37
N ASN A 71 -15.47 -23.45 10.46
CA ASN A 71 -16.29 -24.15 11.46
C ASN A 71 -17.75 -23.65 11.51
N GLY A 72 -18.35 -23.39 10.34
CA GLY A 72 -19.74 -22.96 10.21
C GLY A 72 -20.02 -21.50 10.60
N ARG A 73 -18.98 -20.68 10.80
CA ARG A 73 -19.12 -19.22 11.04
C ARG A 73 -18.28 -18.39 10.06
N SER A 74 -18.78 -17.21 9.71
CA SER A 74 -17.99 -16.23 8.96
C SER A 74 -16.99 -15.52 9.86
N VAL A 75 -15.74 -15.47 9.42
CA VAL A 75 -14.63 -14.83 10.13
C VAL A 75 -14.43 -13.42 9.60
N THR A 76 -14.51 -12.43 10.48
CA THR A 76 -14.32 -11.03 10.09
C THR A 76 -12.84 -10.73 9.81
N MET A 77 -12.57 -9.67 9.05
CA MET A 77 -11.20 -9.16 8.85
C MET A 77 -10.52 -8.83 10.17
N ALA A 78 -11.25 -8.24 11.13
CA ALA A 78 -10.73 -7.94 12.46
C ALA A 78 -10.29 -9.20 13.22
N GLU A 79 -11.09 -10.27 13.19
CA GLU A 79 -10.75 -11.56 13.81
C GLU A 79 -9.58 -12.25 13.11
N ALA A 80 -9.61 -12.31 11.78
CA ALA A 80 -8.56 -12.93 10.97
C ALA A 80 -7.22 -12.24 11.22
N VAL A 81 -7.18 -10.89 11.13
CA VAL A 81 -5.97 -10.11 11.38
C VAL A 81 -5.50 -10.27 12.83
N THR A 82 -6.38 -10.21 13.83
CA THR A 82 -5.98 -10.40 15.24
C THR A 82 -5.29 -11.76 15.45
N SER A 83 -5.92 -12.84 14.96
CA SER A 83 -5.41 -14.20 15.14
C SER A 83 -4.10 -14.43 14.37
N LEU A 84 -4.05 -14.07 13.09
CA LEU A 84 -2.87 -14.23 12.25
C LEU A 84 -1.74 -13.28 12.67
N ALA A 85 -2.03 -12.09 13.16
CA ALA A 85 -1.01 -11.18 13.62
C ALA A 85 -0.35 -11.68 14.90
N ALA A 86 -1.00 -12.48 15.75
CA ALA A 86 -0.40 -12.92 17.02
C ALA A 86 0.90 -13.72 16.86
N LYS A 87 1.03 -14.48 15.77
CA LYS A 87 2.18 -15.38 15.51
C LYS A 87 3.07 -14.96 14.32
N ALA A 88 2.71 -13.87 13.63
CA ALA A 88 3.49 -13.39 12.48
C ALA A 88 4.86 -12.84 12.95
N LYS A 89 5.93 -13.16 12.21
CA LYS A 89 7.27 -12.60 12.44
C LYS A 89 7.34 -11.13 12.03
N HIS A 90 6.78 -10.82 10.86
CA HIS A 90 6.63 -9.45 10.38
C HIS A 90 5.20 -9.20 9.93
N ILE A 91 4.71 -7.97 10.12
CA ILE A 91 3.43 -7.50 9.62
C ILE A 91 3.72 -6.38 8.63
N VAL A 92 3.19 -6.51 7.41
CA VAL A 92 3.39 -5.55 6.33
C VAL A 92 2.04 -5.04 5.86
N ALA A 93 1.79 -3.75 6.03
CA ALA A 93 0.58 -3.08 5.56
C ALA A 93 0.82 -2.56 4.14
N VAL A 94 0.20 -3.20 3.14
CA VAL A 94 0.38 -2.84 1.73
C VAL A 94 -0.79 -1.97 1.26
N GLY A 95 -0.47 -0.73 0.87
CA GLY A 95 -1.43 0.25 0.39
C GLY A 95 -1.80 1.30 1.41
N ALA A 96 -2.31 2.45 0.94
CA ALA A 96 -2.72 3.57 1.79
C ALA A 96 -3.82 3.16 2.79
N CYS A 97 -4.73 2.27 2.40
CA CYS A 97 -5.83 1.79 3.24
C CYS A 97 -5.33 1.04 4.47
N SER A 98 -4.43 0.07 4.30
CA SER A 98 -3.89 -0.70 5.43
C SER A 98 -2.86 0.12 6.23
N SER A 99 -2.07 0.96 5.56
CA SER A 99 -1.02 1.76 6.21
C SER A 99 -1.62 2.88 7.10
N PHE A 100 -2.61 3.60 6.59
CA PHE A 100 -3.13 4.83 7.22
C PHE A 100 -4.66 4.93 7.26
N GLY A 101 -5.38 3.88 6.89
CA GLY A 101 -6.84 3.87 6.82
C GLY A 101 -7.36 4.24 5.42
N GLY A 102 -6.74 5.23 4.78
CA GLY A 102 -7.00 5.59 3.38
C GLY A 102 -8.45 5.98 3.10
N ILE A 103 -8.92 5.68 1.88
CA ILE A 103 -10.30 6.00 1.46
C ILE A 103 -11.35 5.37 2.39
N PRO A 104 -11.25 4.09 2.82
CA PRO A 104 -12.24 3.51 3.74
C PRO A 104 -12.33 4.19 5.10
N ALA A 105 -11.24 4.78 5.61
CA ALA A 105 -11.21 5.49 6.89
C ALA A 105 -11.56 6.98 6.78
N ALA A 106 -11.90 7.47 5.58
CA ALA A 106 -12.53 8.76 5.41
C ALA A 106 -13.97 8.72 5.97
N ASN A 107 -14.89 9.49 5.39
CA ASN A 107 -16.27 9.58 5.90
C ASN A 107 -17.10 8.33 5.54
N THR A 108 -16.89 7.21 6.24
CA THR A 108 -17.65 5.96 6.04
C THR A 108 -18.17 5.38 7.37
N ALA A 109 -19.25 4.61 7.30
CA ALA A 109 -19.85 3.96 8.46
C ALA A 109 -19.06 2.75 8.99
N ALA A 110 -18.01 2.32 8.29
CA ALA A 110 -17.33 1.05 8.59
C ALA A 110 -16.37 1.12 9.80
N GLY A 111 -16.08 2.33 10.31
CA GLY A 111 -15.10 2.53 11.37
C GLY A 111 -13.75 1.91 11.01
N ALA A 112 -13.31 2.11 9.77
CA ALA A 112 -12.12 1.48 9.23
C ALA A 112 -10.85 2.05 9.87
N LYS A 113 -9.95 1.16 10.28
CA LYS A 113 -8.67 1.50 10.92
C LYS A 113 -7.50 1.04 10.06
N SER A 114 -6.37 1.75 10.14
CA SER A 114 -5.11 1.21 9.68
C SER A 114 -4.71 -0.01 10.51
N VAL A 115 -3.78 -0.81 9.98
CA VAL A 115 -3.22 -1.97 10.69
C VAL A 115 -2.55 -1.53 11.99
N SER A 116 -1.76 -0.45 11.97
CA SER A 116 -1.09 0.08 13.15
C SER A 116 -2.04 0.66 14.19
N ALA A 117 -3.17 1.23 13.79
CA ALA A 117 -4.20 1.73 14.72
C ALA A 117 -5.07 0.59 15.28
N PHE A 118 -5.10 -0.57 14.63
CA PHE A 118 -5.86 -1.73 15.06
C PHE A 118 -5.03 -2.69 15.93
N LEU A 119 -3.74 -2.87 15.62
CA LEU A 119 -2.85 -3.80 16.30
C LEU A 119 -1.83 -3.09 17.19
N ASN A 120 -1.58 -3.64 18.38
CA ASN A 120 -0.45 -3.24 19.22
C ASN A 120 0.81 -4.05 18.89
N ARG A 121 1.27 -4.01 17.64
CA ARG A 121 2.50 -4.69 17.17
C ARG A 121 3.25 -3.80 16.17
N PRO A 122 4.58 -3.95 16.01
CA PRO A 122 5.32 -3.28 14.96
C PRO A 122 4.79 -3.65 13.57
N VAL A 123 4.59 -2.64 12.71
CA VAL A 123 4.07 -2.79 11.34
C VAL A 123 4.98 -2.03 10.39
N ILE A 124 5.36 -2.67 9.28
CA ILE A 124 6.04 -2.01 8.16
C ILE A 124 4.96 -1.49 7.21
N ASN A 125 4.90 -0.17 7.02
CA ASN A 125 3.93 0.48 6.15
C ASN A 125 4.50 0.64 4.74
N LEU A 126 3.78 0.15 3.74
CA LEU A 126 4.06 0.35 2.33
C LEU A 126 2.90 1.11 1.67
N PRO A 127 2.68 2.39 2.02
CA PRO A 127 1.57 3.16 1.49
C PRO A 127 1.74 3.48 0.01
N GLY A 128 0.65 3.94 -0.59
CA GLY A 128 0.47 4.09 -2.03
C GLY A 128 -0.95 3.64 -2.39
N CYS A 129 -1.57 4.28 -3.37
CA CYS A 129 -2.89 3.89 -3.87
C CYS A 129 -2.86 3.76 -5.39
N PRO A 130 -2.20 2.71 -5.94
CA PRO A 130 -1.60 1.58 -5.22
C PRO A 130 -0.14 1.80 -4.80
N SER A 131 0.44 0.84 -4.07
CA SER A 131 1.89 0.78 -3.79
C SER A 131 2.65 0.23 -4.99
N HIS A 132 3.84 0.75 -5.28
CA HIS A 132 4.65 0.29 -6.41
C HIS A 132 5.12 -1.17 -6.20
N PRO A 133 5.12 -2.04 -7.23
CA PRO A 133 5.55 -3.43 -7.10
C PRO A 133 6.93 -3.58 -6.43
N ASP A 134 7.91 -2.78 -6.85
CA ASP A 134 9.27 -2.81 -6.28
C ASP A 134 9.32 -2.47 -4.79
N TRP A 135 8.42 -1.60 -4.29
CA TRP A 135 8.34 -1.31 -2.85
C TRP A 135 7.87 -2.55 -2.08
N ILE A 136 6.89 -3.27 -2.64
CA ILE A 136 6.34 -4.50 -2.06
C ILE A 136 7.41 -5.59 -2.09
N ILE A 137 7.91 -5.96 -3.28
CA ILE A 137 8.86 -7.04 -3.46
C ILE A 137 10.16 -6.76 -2.71
N GLY A 138 10.71 -5.55 -2.83
CA GLY A 138 11.94 -5.19 -2.16
C GLY A 138 11.84 -5.31 -0.64
N THR A 139 10.71 -4.90 -0.06
CA THR A 139 10.47 -5.04 1.38
C THR A 139 10.32 -6.50 1.80
N LEU A 140 9.57 -7.30 1.04
CA LEU A 140 9.40 -8.73 1.33
C LEU A 140 10.74 -9.48 1.26
N VAL A 141 11.55 -9.21 0.23
CA VAL A 141 12.90 -9.80 0.10
C VAL A 141 13.79 -9.40 1.27
N MET A 142 13.79 -8.11 1.67
CA MET A 142 14.57 -7.67 2.84
C MET A 142 14.11 -8.39 4.12
N ALA A 143 12.80 -8.53 4.33
CA ALA A 143 12.26 -9.23 5.49
C ALA A 143 12.59 -10.74 5.51
N ILE A 144 12.57 -11.40 4.35
CA ILE A 144 12.91 -12.82 4.21
C ILE A 144 14.40 -13.06 4.45
N THR A 145 15.26 -12.22 3.86
CA THR A 145 16.73 -12.33 3.96
C THR A 145 17.29 -11.83 5.29
N GLY A 146 16.46 -11.24 6.15
CA GLY A 146 16.91 -10.62 7.41
C GLY A 146 17.70 -9.33 7.21
N THR A 147 17.64 -8.73 6.01
CA THR A 147 18.24 -7.42 5.74
C THR A 147 17.55 -6.36 6.59
N SER A 148 18.32 -5.51 7.26
CA SER A 148 17.79 -4.42 8.08
C SER A 148 16.94 -3.45 7.25
N ILE A 149 15.74 -3.12 7.74
CA ILE A 149 14.78 -2.23 7.09
C ILE A 149 14.70 -0.93 7.89
N ALA A 150 15.44 0.10 7.48
CA ALA A 150 15.38 1.42 8.10
C ALA A 150 14.05 2.11 7.78
N LEU A 151 13.25 2.42 8.80
CA LEU A 151 11.94 3.04 8.68
C LEU A 151 11.97 4.54 9.01
N ASP A 152 11.11 5.32 8.36
CA ASP A 152 10.86 6.71 8.71
C ASP A 152 9.85 6.83 9.88
N ASP A 153 9.49 8.06 10.23
CA ASP A 153 8.54 8.40 11.29
C ASP A 153 7.14 7.80 11.07
N LYS A 154 6.79 7.46 9.83
CA LYS A 154 5.51 6.85 9.43
C LYS A 154 5.63 5.34 9.24
N GLN A 155 6.72 4.75 9.71
CA GLN A 155 7.04 3.33 9.61
C GLN A 155 7.21 2.84 8.15
N ARG A 156 7.66 3.72 7.25
CA ARG A 156 7.86 3.40 5.83
C ARG A 156 9.35 3.16 5.53
N PRO A 157 9.74 2.17 4.71
CA PRO A 157 11.13 1.96 4.36
C PRO A 157 11.76 3.16 3.65
N THR A 158 12.76 3.77 4.29
CA THR A 158 13.47 4.97 3.79
C THR A 158 14.15 4.77 2.43
N LYS A 159 14.39 3.51 2.04
CA LYS A 159 14.87 3.13 0.71
C LYS A 159 13.92 3.54 -0.43
N PHE A 160 12.61 3.59 -0.17
CA PHE A 160 11.58 3.90 -1.17
C PHE A 160 10.87 5.23 -0.89
N TYR A 161 10.69 5.56 0.39
CA TYR A 161 10.02 6.78 0.84
C TYR A 161 11.07 7.81 1.23
N THR A 162 11.40 8.70 0.29
CA THR A 162 12.53 9.61 0.38
C THR A 162 12.31 10.76 1.36
N LYS A 163 13.37 11.26 2.01
CA LYS A 163 13.27 12.48 2.84
C LYS A 163 12.88 13.73 2.04
N GLN A 164 13.39 13.84 0.83
CA GLN A 164 12.99 14.89 -0.11
C GLN A 164 11.61 14.59 -0.67
N SER A 165 10.78 15.61 -0.85
CA SER A 165 9.48 15.49 -1.47
C SER A 165 9.58 15.26 -2.99
N ILE A 166 8.50 14.80 -3.61
CA ILE A 166 8.36 14.74 -5.08
C ILE A 166 8.59 16.12 -5.69
N HIS A 167 8.18 17.20 -5.02
CA HIS A 167 8.37 18.55 -5.55
C HIS A 167 9.84 18.96 -5.60
N ASP A 168 10.66 18.51 -4.65
CA ASP A 168 12.08 18.90 -4.58
C ASP A 168 12.87 18.50 -5.81
N ARG A 169 12.45 17.40 -6.46
CA ARG A 169 13.04 16.84 -7.68
C ARG A 169 12.14 17.00 -8.91
N CYS A 170 11.07 17.78 -8.81
CA CYS A 170 10.08 17.89 -9.88
C CYS A 170 10.64 18.67 -11.08
N PRO A 171 10.57 18.15 -12.31
CA PRO A 171 11.07 18.84 -13.51
C PRO A 171 10.26 20.10 -13.86
N ARG A 172 9.05 20.25 -13.31
CA ARG A 172 8.20 21.44 -13.47
C ARG A 172 8.42 22.49 -12.37
N LYS A 173 9.39 22.27 -11.47
CA LYS A 173 9.70 23.23 -10.41
C LYS A 173 10.30 24.48 -11.06
N GLY A 174 9.71 25.65 -10.78
CA GLY A 174 10.12 26.93 -11.33
C GLY A 174 9.35 27.37 -12.59
N THR A 175 8.53 26.51 -13.19
CA THR A 175 7.64 26.91 -14.30
C THR A 175 6.38 27.62 -13.78
N ASP A 176 5.70 28.33 -14.68
CA ASP A 176 4.42 28.98 -14.36
C ASP A 176 3.36 27.98 -13.86
N PRO A 177 2.55 28.34 -12.84
CA PRO A 177 1.42 27.52 -12.41
C PRO A 177 0.30 27.49 -13.46
N ALA A 178 -0.13 26.28 -13.84
CA ALA A 178 -1.27 26.09 -14.75
C ALA A 178 -2.57 26.61 -14.11
N LYS A 179 -3.34 27.39 -14.86
CA LYS A 179 -4.68 27.87 -14.48
C LYS A 179 -5.78 26.89 -14.92
N VAL A 180 -5.53 26.17 -16.01
CA VAL A 180 -6.44 25.15 -16.58
C VAL A 180 -5.66 23.88 -16.93
N PHE A 181 -6.33 22.73 -17.00
CA PHE A 181 -5.69 21.45 -17.32
C PHE A 181 -5.02 21.43 -18.70
N GLY A 182 -5.49 22.22 -19.67
CA GLY A 182 -4.88 22.31 -21.01
C GLY A 182 -3.40 22.71 -20.96
N GLN A 183 -3.02 23.63 -20.06
CA GLN A 183 -1.65 24.10 -19.91
C GLN A 183 -0.71 23.05 -19.30
N ALA A 184 -1.25 21.97 -18.73
CA ALA A 184 -0.42 20.90 -18.21
C ALA A 184 0.40 20.22 -19.32
N ALA A 185 -0.15 20.13 -20.54
CA ALA A 185 0.55 19.58 -21.70
C ALA A 185 1.78 20.42 -22.10
N ASP A 186 1.75 21.73 -21.83
CA ASP A 186 2.84 22.67 -22.10
C ASP A 186 3.92 22.69 -21.00
N GLY A 187 3.89 21.73 -20.07
CA GLY A 187 4.90 21.61 -19.01
C GLY A 187 4.67 22.48 -17.77
N TYR A 188 3.54 23.22 -17.69
CA TYR A 188 3.25 24.10 -16.55
C TYR A 188 3.14 23.36 -15.23
N CYS A 189 3.43 24.07 -14.13
CA CYS A 189 3.39 23.53 -12.78
C CYS A 189 1.93 23.26 -12.36
N LEU A 190 1.67 22.04 -11.86
CA LEU A 190 0.31 21.60 -11.53
C LEU A 190 -0.16 22.04 -10.12
N LYS A 191 0.56 22.95 -9.46
CA LYS A 191 0.26 23.41 -8.09
C LYS A 191 -1.16 23.97 -7.99
N ASN A 192 -1.55 24.84 -8.92
CA ASN A 192 -2.87 25.46 -8.94
C ASN A 192 -3.98 24.48 -9.32
N LEU A 193 -3.64 23.36 -10.00
CA LEU A 193 -4.59 22.27 -10.29
C LEU A 193 -4.73 21.28 -9.12
N GLY A 194 -4.08 21.55 -7.98
CA GLY A 194 -4.22 20.77 -6.74
C GLY A 194 -3.09 19.77 -6.46
N CYS A 195 -1.96 19.83 -7.16
CA CYS A 195 -0.82 18.92 -6.94
C CYS A 195 -0.31 18.97 -5.49
N LYS A 196 -0.25 17.80 -4.85
CA LYS A 196 0.24 17.56 -3.48
C LYS A 196 1.70 17.11 -3.43
N GLY A 197 2.41 17.14 -4.56
CA GLY A 197 3.84 16.80 -4.67
C GLY A 197 4.73 17.43 -3.60
N PRO A 198 4.52 18.70 -3.18
CA PRO A 198 5.33 19.32 -2.11
C PRO A 198 5.21 18.67 -0.73
N GLN A 199 4.17 17.88 -0.49
CA GLN A 199 3.94 17.20 0.79
C GLN A 199 4.09 15.68 0.67
N THR A 200 4.53 15.17 -0.49
CA THR A 200 4.52 13.74 -0.81
C THR A 200 5.94 13.20 -0.90
N HIS A 201 6.18 12.10 -0.22
CA HIS A 201 7.48 11.43 -0.13
C HIS A 201 7.40 10.04 -0.76
N ALA A 202 8.11 9.87 -1.87
CA ALA A 202 8.26 8.63 -2.63
C ALA A 202 9.35 8.85 -3.68
N ASP A 203 9.77 7.77 -4.36
CA ASP A 203 10.72 7.79 -5.47
C ASP A 203 10.03 7.73 -6.85
N CYS A 204 8.73 8.07 -6.94
CA CYS A 204 7.93 7.97 -8.18
C CYS A 204 8.50 8.78 -9.35
N ASP A 205 9.18 9.89 -9.08
CA ASP A 205 9.82 10.75 -10.10
C ASP A 205 11.12 10.13 -10.65
N ILE A 206 11.79 9.30 -9.86
CA ILE A 206 13.04 8.62 -10.22
C ILE A 206 12.71 7.29 -10.91
N ARG A 207 11.93 6.46 -10.23
CA ARG A 207 11.63 5.09 -10.68
C ARG A 207 10.48 5.00 -11.67
N LYS A 208 9.61 6.00 -11.68
CA LYS A 208 8.36 6.02 -12.46
C LYS A 208 7.43 4.84 -12.12
N TRP A 209 6.53 4.51 -13.02
CA TRP A 209 5.50 3.48 -12.90
C TRP A 209 5.40 2.70 -14.21
N ASN A 210 4.92 1.46 -14.12
CA ASN A 210 4.66 0.58 -15.25
C ASN A 210 5.90 0.41 -16.16
N ASN A 211 6.90 -0.31 -15.66
CA ASN A 211 8.19 -0.49 -16.34
C ASN A 211 8.93 0.83 -16.63
N SER A 212 8.98 1.70 -15.62
CA SER A 212 9.62 3.01 -15.72
C SER A 212 9.09 3.92 -16.86
N THR A 213 7.88 3.64 -17.36
CA THR A 213 7.32 4.34 -18.53
C THR A 213 6.98 5.79 -18.18
N SER A 214 6.20 6.00 -17.12
CA SER A 214 5.77 7.35 -16.72
C SER A 214 5.38 7.42 -15.25
N TYR A 215 4.98 8.59 -14.76
CA TYR A 215 4.44 8.78 -13.41
C TYR A 215 3.39 9.89 -13.45
N CYS A 216 2.64 10.08 -12.36
CA CYS A 216 1.45 10.94 -12.34
C CYS A 216 1.68 12.33 -12.98
N ILE A 217 2.74 13.04 -12.58
CA ILE A 217 3.01 14.41 -13.06
C ILE A 217 3.50 14.42 -14.52
N ALA A 218 4.19 13.37 -14.98
CA ALA A 218 4.62 13.25 -16.38
C ALA A 218 3.44 13.04 -17.34
N VAL A 219 2.35 12.40 -16.88
CA VAL A 219 1.11 12.27 -17.67
C VAL A 219 0.13 13.44 -17.45
N ASN A 220 0.64 14.61 -17.05
CA ASN A 220 -0.15 15.83 -16.81
C ASN A 220 -1.17 15.71 -15.66
N GLY A 221 -1.07 14.66 -14.85
CA GLY A 221 -1.89 14.44 -13.66
C GLY A 221 -1.25 15.02 -12.39
N PRO A 222 -1.98 15.79 -11.56
CA PRO A 222 -1.47 16.21 -10.27
C PRO A 222 -1.08 15.01 -9.40
N CYS A 223 0.02 15.10 -8.66
CA CYS A 223 0.28 14.15 -7.57
C CYS A 223 -0.80 14.33 -6.49
N TRP A 224 -1.43 13.25 -6.04
CA TRP A 224 -2.45 13.31 -4.99
C TRP A 224 -1.94 12.93 -3.60
N GLY A 225 -0.65 12.63 -3.47
CA GLY A 225 -0.03 12.26 -2.20
C GLY A 225 -0.47 10.92 -1.66
N CYS A 226 -0.67 9.91 -2.54
CA CYS A 226 -1.19 8.60 -2.15
C CYS A 226 -0.29 7.79 -1.20
N THR A 227 0.95 8.24 -0.96
CA THR A 227 1.89 7.64 0.00
C THR A 227 1.85 8.30 1.38
N GLU A 228 0.99 9.30 1.58
CA GLU A 228 0.94 10.11 2.80
C GLU A 228 -0.29 9.82 3.66
N PRO A 229 -0.22 9.98 5.00
CA PRO A 229 -1.34 9.74 5.90
C PRO A 229 -2.57 10.61 5.64
N PHE A 230 -2.40 11.78 5.02
CA PHE A 230 -3.53 12.65 4.69
C PHE A 230 -4.37 12.14 3.51
N PHE A 231 -3.94 11.07 2.82
CA PHE A 231 -4.63 10.59 1.64
C PHE A 231 -5.91 9.80 1.98
N PRO A 232 -7.06 10.10 1.34
CA PRO A 232 -7.27 11.16 0.35
C PRO A 232 -7.45 12.55 0.98
N LYS A 233 -6.78 13.57 0.42
CA LYS A 233 -6.99 14.98 0.82
C LYS A 233 -7.84 15.71 -0.20
N PHE A 234 -9.03 16.10 0.20
CA PHE A 234 -9.96 16.90 -0.59
C PHE A 234 -9.70 18.42 -0.44
N PRO A 235 -10.02 19.22 -1.47
CA PRO A 235 -10.41 18.77 -2.81
C PRO A 235 -9.20 18.18 -3.58
N LEU A 236 -9.45 17.17 -4.41
CA LEU A 236 -8.41 16.52 -5.22
C LEU A 236 -7.82 17.50 -6.24
N HIS A 237 -8.70 18.26 -6.89
CA HIS A 237 -8.37 19.34 -7.81
C HIS A 237 -8.84 20.67 -7.26
N LYS A 238 -8.17 21.74 -7.66
CA LYS A 238 -8.68 23.10 -7.46
C LYS A 238 -9.02 23.65 -8.83
N GLN A 239 -10.25 24.13 -8.99
CA GLN A 239 -10.57 25.04 -10.09
C GLN A 239 -10.21 26.44 -9.57
N ALA A 240 -9.47 27.18 -10.39
CA ALA A 240 -9.15 28.59 -10.13
C ALA A 240 -10.39 29.45 -10.35
#